data_AF-A0A1H3NA48-F1
#
_entry.id   AF-A0A1H3NA48-F1
#
_cell.length_a   1.000
_cell.length_b   1.000
_cell.length_c   1.000
_cell.angle_alpha   90.00
_cell.angle_beta   90.00
_cell.angle_gamma   90.00
#
_symmetry.space_group_name_H-M   'P 1'
#
loop_
_entity.id
_entity.type
_entity.pdbx_description
1 polymer ?
#
loop_
_entity_poly.entity_id
_entity_poly.type
_entity_poly.pdbx_seq_one_letter_code
_entity_poly.pdbx_strand_id
1 'polypeptide(L)'
;MKDSGGEAGQGRERWVSVTLQHRKVCLDGTGDELTYAGVLITNYDHGVKVCETWLPLGIDPSEADDEELIHRLREALLWQAERPPQADAG
;
A
#
# COMPACT_ATOMS: atom_id res chain seq x y z
N MET A 1 -36.36 -30.80 -3.50
CA MET A 1 -34.96 -30.92 -3.08
C MET A 1 -34.14 -31.26 -4.30
N LYS A 2 -33.64 -30.22 -4.99
CA LYS A 2 -32.63 -30.30 -6.04
C LYS A 2 -31.98 -28.92 -6.17
N ASP A 3 -30.68 -28.93 -5.86
CA ASP A 3 -29.62 -28.07 -6.38
C ASP A 3 -29.80 -26.56 -6.14
N SER A 4 -29.57 -26.16 -4.90
CA SER A 4 -29.01 -24.84 -4.61
C SER A 4 -27.67 -24.76 -5.33
N GLY A 5 -27.64 -24.01 -6.43
CA GLY A 5 -26.40 -23.51 -7.00
C GLY A 5 -25.68 -22.76 -5.90
N GLY A 6 -24.58 -23.34 -5.40
CA GLY A 6 -23.65 -22.65 -4.54
C GLY A 6 -23.01 -21.55 -5.35
N GLU A 7 -23.59 -20.36 -5.31
CA GLU A 7 -22.89 -19.12 -5.65
C GLU A 7 -21.65 -19.09 -4.75
N ALA A 8 -20.48 -19.34 -5.35
CA ALA A 8 -19.22 -18.95 -4.74
C ALA A 8 -19.39 -17.46 -4.39
N GLY A 9 -19.34 -17.14 -3.10
CA GLY A 9 -19.45 -15.75 -2.65
C GLY A 9 -18.46 -14.89 -3.40
N GLN A 10 -18.95 -14.12 -4.37
CA GLN A 10 -18.22 -13.04 -5.02
C GLN A 10 -18.04 -11.95 -3.96
N GLY A 11 -17.00 -12.13 -3.15
CA GLY A 11 -16.70 -11.29 -2.00
C GLY A 11 -16.27 -9.90 -2.43
N ARG A 12 -17.06 -8.92 -2.03
CA ARG A 12 -16.79 -7.47 -1.95
C ARG A 12 -15.57 -7.17 -1.07
N GLU A 13 -14.39 -7.66 -1.41
CA GLU A 13 -13.26 -7.56 -0.48
C GLU A 13 -12.21 -6.59 -1.02
N ARG A 14 -12.19 -5.40 -0.39
CA ARG A 14 -11.02 -4.52 -0.43
C ARG A 14 -9.89 -5.24 0.29
N TRP A 15 -8.68 -5.17 -0.26
CA TRP A 15 -7.51 -5.73 0.40
C TRP A 15 -6.26 -4.91 0.09
N VAL A 16 -5.27 -5.01 0.98
CA VAL A 16 -3.99 -4.31 0.88
C VAL A 16 -2.87 -5.32 0.76
N SER A 17 -1.96 -5.07 -0.19
CA SER A 17 -0.69 -5.78 -0.32
C SER A 17 0.44 -4.91 0.18
N VAL A 18 1.41 -5.51 0.86
CA VAL A 18 2.65 -4.85 1.29
C VAL A 18 3.82 -5.68 0.77
N THR A 19 4.74 -5.07 0.04
CA THR A 19 5.89 -5.76 -0.54
C THR A 19 7.14 -4.90 -0.46
N LEU A 20 8.29 -5.50 -0.15
CA LEU A 20 9.58 -4.82 -0.28
C LEU A 20 9.99 -4.78 -1.76
N GLN A 21 10.21 -3.58 -2.29
CA GLN A 21 10.59 -3.36 -3.68
C GLN A 21 11.79 -2.43 -3.77
N HIS A 22 12.76 -2.78 -4.61
CA HIS A 22 13.83 -1.86 -4.98
C HIS A 22 13.42 -1.03 -6.19
N ARG A 23 13.56 0.30 -6.12
CA ARG A 23 13.36 1.20 -7.25
C ARG A 23 14.66 1.88 -7.63
N LYS A 24 14.91 1.96 -8.93
CA LYS A 24 15.95 2.80 -9.48
C LYS A 24 15.41 4.22 -9.62
N VAL A 25 16.14 5.17 -9.08
CA VAL A 25 15.84 6.60 -9.17
C VAL A 25 17.03 7.24 -9.89
N CYS A 26 16.74 7.91 -11.00
CA CYS A 26 17.74 8.73 -11.68
C CYS A 26 17.79 10.10 -11.03
N LEU A 27 18.99 10.57 -10.70
CA LEU A 27 19.20 11.94 -10.26
C LEU A 27 19.30 12.84 -11.49
N ASP A 28 18.32 13.74 -11.63
CA ASP A 28 18.28 14.67 -12.74
C ASP A 28 19.55 15.54 -12.78
N GLY A 29 20.17 15.61 -13.95
CA GLY A 29 21.33 16.47 -14.20
C GLY A 29 22.71 15.85 -13.94
N THR A 30 22.81 14.72 -13.20
CA THR A 30 24.09 14.00 -13.05
C THR A 30 24.14 12.72 -13.88
N GLY A 31 22.98 12.13 -14.21
CA GLY A 31 22.91 10.83 -14.88
C GLY A 31 23.20 9.65 -13.95
N ASP A 32 23.33 9.90 -12.64
CA ASP A 32 23.54 8.86 -11.65
C ASP A 32 22.24 8.09 -11.39
N GLU A 33 22.31 6.76 -11.44
CA GLU A 33 21.24 5.86 -11.00
C GLU A 33 21.51 5.38 -9.58
N LEU A 34 20.57 5.64 -8.68
CA LEU A 34 20.59 5.09 -7.33
C LEU A 34 19.49 4.05 -7.18
N THR A 35 19.83 2.92 -6.55
CA THR A 35 18.86 1.87 -6.23
C THR A 35 18.46 2.00 -4.76
N TYR A 36 17.20 2.28 -4.50
CA TYR A 36 16.64 2.43 -3.16
C TYR A 36 15.71 1.27 -2.84
N ALA A 37 15.88 0.66 -1.66
CA ALA A 37 14.86 -0.21 -1.10
C ALA A 37 13.66 0.64 -0.66
N GLY A 38 12.47 0.07 -0.70
CA GLY A 38 11.28 0.74 -0.21
C GLY A 38 10.10 -0.21 -0.06
N VAL A 39 9.12 0.22 0.71
CA VAL A 39 7.88 -0.53 0.90
C VAL A 39 6.85 -0.07 -0.11
N LEU A 40 6.33 -1.01 -0.89
CA LEU A 40 5.21 -0.79 -1.78
C LEU A 40 3.92 -1.22 -1.09
N ILE A 41 3.03 -0.25 -0.85
CA ILE A 41 1.67 -0.50 -0.37
C ILE A 41 0.73 -0.40 -1.56
N THR A 42 -0.01 -1.47 -1.85
CA THR A 42 -0.94 -1.53 -2.97
C THR A 42 -2.34 -1.86 -2.49
N ASN A 43 -3.31 -1.03 -2.88
CA ASN A 43 -4.72 -1.22 -2.52
C ASN A 43 -5.47 -1.82 -3.70
N TYR A 44 -6.29 -2.83 -3.43
CA TYR A 44 -7.09 -3.52 -4.41
C TYR A 44 -8.57 -3.50 -4.03
N ASP A 45 -9.42 -3.14 -4.97
CA ASP A 45 -10.88 -3.16 -4.82
C ASP A 45 -11.46 -4.12 -5.85
N HIS A 46 -12.19 -5.15 -5.41
CA HIS A 46 -12.72 -6.21 -6.27
C HIS A 46 -11.63 -6.83 -7.20
N GLY A 47 -10.41 -7.00 -6.67
CA GLY A 47 -9.25 -7.53 -7.40
C GLY A 47 -8.59 -6.54 -8.37
N VAL A 48 -9.09 -5.32 -8.50
CA VAL A 48 -8.51 -4.26 -9.33
C VAL A 48 -7.60 -3.38 -8.49
N LYS A 49 -6.38 -3.12 -8.94
CA LYS A 49 -5.47 -2.17 -8.28
C LYS A 49 -6.05 -0.76 -8.39
N VAL A 50 -6.34 -0.14 -7.26
CA VAL A 50 -6.93 1.21 -7.19
C VAL A 50 -5.93 2.27 -6.73
N CYS A 51 -4.93 1.89 -5.94
CA CYS A 51 -3.90 2.81 -5.46
C CYS A 51 -2.58 2.06 -5.25
N GLU A 52 -1.47 2.77 -5.41
CA GLU A 52 -0.13 2.30 -5.11
C GLU A 52 0.69 3.46 -4.53
N THR A 53 1.31 3.22 -3.38
CA THR A 53 2.23 4.17 -2.74
C THR A 53 3.53 3.45 -2.44
N TRP A 54 4.63 4.00 -2.93
CA TRP A 54 5.97 3.50 -2.62
C TRP A 54 6.66 4.46 -1.65
N LEU A 55 7.16 3.90 -0.56
CA LEU A 55 7.86 4.62 0.48
C LEU A 55 9.33 4.21 0.47
N PRO A 56 10.27 5.12 0.13
CA PRO A 56 11.68 4.81 0.18
C PRO A 56 12.09 4.53 1.62
N LEU A 57 12.79 3.42 1.83
CA LEU A 57 13.55 3.18 3.04
C LEU A 57 14.97 3.68 2.74
N GLY A 58 15.38 4.77 3.38
CA GLY A 58 16.73 5.31 3.22
C GLY A 58 17.81 4.26 3.50
N ILE A 59 19.07 4.58 3.15
CA ILE A 59 20.22 3.71 3.44
C ILE A 59 20.38 3.50 4.96
N ASP A 60 20.02 4.52 5.73
CA ASP A 60 19.92 4.50 7.19
C ASP A 60 18.50 4.98 7.57
N PRO A 61 17.53 4.05 7.71
CA PRO A 61 16.14 4.43 7.99
C PRO A 61 16.04 5.04 9.38
N SER A 62 15.29 6.14 9.47
CA SER A 62 15.07 6.90 10.69
C SER A 62 13.70 6.61 11.31
N GLU A 63 13.50 7.04 12.56
CA GLU A 63 12.18 6.97 13.23
C GLU A 63 11.10 7.71 12.44
N ALA A 64 11.44 8.81 11.76
CA ALA A 64 10.49 9.53 10.90
C ALA A 64 10.05 8.70 9.68
N ASP A 65 10.94 7.85 9.14
CA ASP A 65 10.59 6.94 8.05
C ASP A 65 9.65 5.82 8.55
N ASP A 66 9.88 5.32 9.76
CA ASP A 66 9.00 4.35 10.41
C ASP A 66 7.61 4.93 10.68
N GLU A 67 7.55 6.17 11.19
CA GLU A 67 6.29 6.89 11.44
C GLU A 67 5.49 7.09 10.14
N GLU A 68 6.12 7.51 9.05
CA GLU A 68 5.46 7.65 7.75
C GLU A 68 4.97 6.29 7.24
N LEU A 69 5.77 5.24 7.36
CA LEU A 69 5.35 3.88 6.97
C LEU A 69 4.14 3.41 7.78
N ILE A 70 4.16 3.56 9.10
CA ILE A 70 3.06 3.19 9.99
C ILE A 70 1.81 4.00 9.65
N HIS A 71 1.96 5.30 9.40
CA HIS A 71 0.85 6.18 9.03
C HIS A 71 0.17 5.70 7.74
N ARG A 72 0.95 5.49 6.68
CA ARG A 72 0.45 5.02 5.37
C ARG A 72 -0.17 3.64 5.43
N LEU A 73 0.44 2.73 6.18
CA LEU A 73 -0.12 1.41 6.40
C LEU A 73 -1.45 1.49 7.14
N ARG A 74 -1.54 2.32 8.19
CA ARG A 74 -2.79 2.55 8.92
C ARG A 74 -3.89 3.11 8.01
N GLU A 75 -3.58 4.11 7.18
CA GLU A 75 -4.55 4.65 6.22
C GLU A 75 -5.07 3.56 5.26
N ALA A 76 -4.17 2.73 4.72
CA ALA A 76 -4.53 1.64 3.83
C ALA A 76 -5.39 0.57 4.52
N LEU A 77 -5.06 0.20 5.77
CA LEU A 77 -5.82 -0.78 6.55
C LEU A 77 -7.20 -0.26 6.97
N LEU A 78 -7.31 1.03 7.30
CA LEU A 78 -8.60 1.68 7.56
C LEU A 78 -9.47 1.66 6.31
N TRP A 79 -8.92 2.02 5.15
CA TRP A 79 -9.60 1.94 3.88
C TRP A 79 -10.09 0.52 3.55
N GLN A 80 -9.25 -0.50 3.81
CA GLN A 80 -9.60 -1.91 3.67
C GLN A 80 -10.79 -2.29 4.56
N ALA A 81 -10.80 -1.83 5.81
CA ALA A 81 -11.88 -2.07 6.76
C ALA A 81 -13.14 -1.21 6.50
N GLU A 82 -13.20 -0.49 5.37
CA GLU A 82 -14.21 0.53 5.06
C GLU A 82 -14.35 1.62 6.15
N ARG A 83 -13.33 1.78 6.99
CA ARG A 83 -13.27 2.83 8.01
C ARG A 83 -12.60 4.05 7.38
N PRO A 84 -13.22 5.23 7.38
CA PRO A 84 -12.55 6.44 6.93
C PRO A 84 -11.32 6.70 7.83
N PRO A 85 -10.20 7.22 7.29
CA PRO A 85 -9.13 7.75 8.12
C PRO A 85 -9.74 8.83 9.02
N GLN A 86 -9.65 8.64 10.33
CA GLN A 86 -10.03 9.71 11.26
C GLN A 86 -9.07 10.86 11.01
N ALA A 87 -9.57 11.90 10.35
CA ALA A 87 -8.90 13.20 10.34
C ALA A 87 -8.92 13.70 11.78
N ASP A 88 -7.76 13.75 12.43
CA ASP A 88 -7.63 14.53 13.65
C ASP A 88 -8.02 15.97 13.31
N ALA A 89 -9.17 16.40 13.85
CA ALA A 89 -9.56 17.79 13.86
C ALA A 89 -8.66 18.47 14.89
N GLY A 90 -7.61 19.15 14.41
CA GLY A 90 -6.80 20.07 15.19
C GLY A 90 -7.58 21.28 15.69
#